data_AF-A0A7S2CT17-F1
#
_entry.id   AF-A0A7S2CT17-F1
#
_cell.length_a   1.000
_cell.length_b   1.000
_cell.length_c   1.000
_cell.angle_alpha   90.00
_cell.angle_beta   90.00
_cell.angle_gamma   90.00
#
_symmetry.space_group_name_H-M   'P 1'
#
loop_
_entity.id
_entity.type
_entity.pdbx_description
1 polymer ?
#
loop_
_entity_poly.entity_id
_entity_poly.type
_entity_poly.pdbx_seq_one_letter_code
_entity_poly.pdbx_strand_id
1 'polypeptide(L)'
;RNLKLYLVSQFGREMVDELFWRMQMLILRSLFSVQHVMINDKHCFELYGYDVMIDDTLKPWLIEVNASPSLSANTKEDYDLKTDMLNDLLDVIDLEGNLKGDEEHVGGFDLIYDNGYVDMNQDDAGWSSYLGAAINPNK
;
A
#
# COMPACT_ATOMS: atom_id res chain seq x y z
N ARG A 1 9.06 -10.66 -8.48
CA ARG A 1 9.15 -10.11 -9.87
C ARG A 1 8.33 -8.82 -9.87
N ASN A 2 8.96 -7.67 -10.10
CA ASN A 2 8.52 -6.37 -9.62
C ASN A 2 7.48 -5.74 -10.59
N LEU A 3 6.18 -5.82 -10.27
CA LEU A 3 5.07 -5.37 -11.12
C LEU A 3 5.28 -3.94 -11.62
N LYS A 4 5.74 -3.04 -10.73
CA LYS A 4 6.01 -1.66 -11.08
C LYS A 4 7.13 -1.54 -12.12
N LEU A 5 8.24 -2.26 -11.97
CA LEU A 5 9.31 -2.28 -12.99
C LEU A 5 8.83 -2.84 -14.33
N TYR A 6 7.98 -3.87 -14.31
CA TYR A 6 7.38 -4.41 -15.53
C TYR A 6 6.53 -3.35 -16.23
N LEU A 7 5.61 -2.70 -15.52
CA LEU A 7 4.76 -1.65 -16.09
C LEU A 7 5.59 -0.47 -16.61
N VAL A 8 6.62 -0.03 -15.88
CA VAL A 8 7.51 1.07 -16.30
C VAL A 8 8.24 0.72 -17.60
N SER A 9 8.66 -0.53 -17.76
CA SER A 9 9.30 -0.99 -18.99
C SER A 9 8.38 -0.95 -20.21
N GLN A 10 7.06 -1.05 -20.01
CA GLN A 10 6.07 -1.11 -21.08
C GLN A 10 5.46 0.27 -21.40
N PHE A 11 5.18 1.07 -20.38
CA PHE A 11 4.40 2.31 -20.50
C PHE A 11 5.16 3.58 -20.12
N GLY A 12 6.39 3.45 -19.62
CA GLY A 12 7.16 4.57 -19.12
C GLY A 12 6.84 4.93 -17.66
N ARG A 13 7.73 5.69 -17.04
CA ARG A 13 7.67 6.01 -15.60
C ARG A 13 6.49 6.89 -15.24
N GLU A 14 6.29 7.98 -15.97
CA GLU A 14 5.28 9.00 -15.67
C GLU A 14 3.86 8.42 -15.61
N MET A 15 3.47 7.64 -16.63
CA MET A 15 2.16 6.98 -16.66
C MET A 15 1.97 5.97 -15.53
N VAL A 16 3.04 5.29 -15.13
CA VAL A 16 2.98 4.29 -14.05
C VAL A 16 2.89 4.98 -12.70
N ASP A 17 3.65 6.04 -12.47
CA ASP A 17 3.54 6.83 -11.25
C ASP A 17 2.14 7.45 -11.12
N GLU A 18 1.54 7.91 -12.22
CA GLU A 18 0.14 8.35 -12.24
C GLU A 18 -0.83 7.20 -11.91
N LEU A 19 -0.63 6.01 -12.47
CA LEU A 19 -1.45 4.83 -12.16
C LEU A 19 -1.41 4.50 -10.65
N PHE A 20 -0.21 4.41 -10.06
CA PHE A 20 -0.07 4.08 -8.64
C PHE A 20 -0.67 5.18 -7.74
N TRP A 21 -0.49 6.45 -8.09
CA TRP A 21 -1.18 7.56 -7.42
C TRP A 21 -2.71 7.41 -7.49
N ARG A 22 -3.25 7.07 -8.68
CA ARG A 22 -4.69 6.85 -8.85
C ARG A 22 -5.20 5.66 -8.04
N MET A 23 -4.38 4.61 -7.84
CA MET A 23 -4.71 3.49 -6.95
C MET A 23 -4.79 3.93 -5.49
N GLN A 24 -3.84 4.73 -4.99
CA GLN A 24 -3.87 5.28 -3.63
C GLN A 24 -5.10 6.18 -3.43
N MET A 25 -5.39 7.05 -4.39
CA MET A 25 -6.57 7.91 -4.36
C MET A 25 -7.87 7.13 -4.37
N LEU A 26 -7.91 6.00 -5.08
CA LEU A 26 -9.05 5.09 -5.11
C LEU A 26 -9.28 4.46 -3.72
N ILE A 27 -8.22 4.00 -3.05
CA ILE A 27 -8.26 3.48 -1.68
C ILE A 27 -8.79 4.56 -0.74
N LEU A 28 -8.18 5.76 -0.71
CA LEU A 28 -8.57 6.85 0.18
C LEU A 28 -10.02 7.30 -0.04
N ARG A 29 -10.45 7.46 -1.30
CA ARG A 29 -11.83 7.86 -1.61
C ARG A 29 -12.84 6.81 -1.17
N SER A 30 -12.51 5.53 -1.30
CA SER A 30 -13.39 4.46 -0.84
C SER A 30 -13.54 4.50 0.69
N LEU A 31 -12.46 4.68 1.45
CA LEU A 31 -12.48 4.82 2.91
C LEU A 31 -13.26 6.07 3.34
N PHE A 32 -13.02 7.23 2.70
CA PHE A 32 -13.77 8.45 3.01
C PHE A 32 -15.27 8.34 2.73
N SER A 33 -15.67 7.53 1.75
CA SER A 33 -17.09 7.31 1.48
C SER A 33 -17.82 6.60 2.62
N VAL A 34 -17.11 5.76 3.38
CA VAL A 34 -17.66 4.96 4.50
C VAL A 34 -17.22 5.46 5.87
N GLN A 35 -16.36 6.48 5.96
CA GLN A 35 -15.79 6.97 7.23
C GLN A 35 -16.82 7.25 8.34
N HIS A 36 -18.03 7.68 7.96
CA HIS A 36 -19.10 8.05 8.89
C HIS A 36 -19.74 6.83 9.60
N VAL A 37 -19.53 5.62 9.07
CA VAL A 37 -19.98 4.35 9.69
C VAL A 37 -18.83 3.51 10.22
N MET A 38 -17.58 3.92 10.00
CA MET A 38 -16.40 3.23 10.54
C MET A 38 -16.25 3.51 12.03
N ILE A 39 -16.08 2.45 12.83
CA ILE A 39 -15.80 2.58 14.25
C ILE A 39 -14.35 3.02 14.42
N ASN A 40 -14.16 4.20 15.01
CA ASN A 40 -12.84 4.75 15.30
C ASN A 40 -12.51 4.50 16.78
N ASP A 41 -11.86 3.37 17.08
CA ASP A 41 -11.23 3.12 18.38
C ASP A 41 -9.71 3.16 18.20
N LYS A 42 -9.05 4.02 18.99
CA LYS A 42 -7.59 4.22 18.94
C LYS A 42 -6.77 2.98 19.32
N HIS A 43 -7.38 1.94 19.87
CA HIS A 43 -6.71 0.68 20.19
C HIS A 43 -6.99 -0.41 19.15
N CYS A 44 -7.68 -0.08 18.06
CA CYS A 44 -8.01 -0.99 16.99
C CYS A 44 -7.32 -0.58 15.69
N PHE A 45 -6.94 -1.58 14.91
CA PHE A 45 -6.49 -1.43 13.53
C PHE A 45 -7.21 -2.47 12.67
N GLU A 46 -7.29 -2.23 11.38
CA GLU A 46 -7.90 -3.15 10.42
C GLU A 46 -7.08 -3.21 9.14
N LEU A 47 -6.84 -4.43 8.67
CA LEU A 47 -6.15 -4.69 7.41
C LEU A 47 -7.19 -4.98 6.32
N TYR A 48 -7.25 -4.10 5.32
CA TYR A 48 -8.15 -4.27 4.18
C TYR A 48 -7.40 -4.82 2.97
N GLY A 49 -8.01 -5.79 2.28
CA GLY A 49 -7.60 -6.22 0.95
C GLY A 49 -8.36 -5.46 -0.14
N TYR A 50 -7.64 -4.84 -1.08
CA TYR A 50 -8.22 -4.12 -2.21
C TYR A 50 -7.96 -4.87 -3.51
N ASP A 51 -9.03 -5.30 -4.17
CA ASP A 51 -8.95 -5.93 -5.48
C ASP A 51 -9.14 -4.86 -6.56
N VAL A 52 -8.05 -4.58 -7.28
CA VAL A 52 -8.01 -3.52 -8.29
C VAL A 52 -7.68 -4.10 -9.66
N MET A 53 -8.52 -3.79 -10.64
CA MET A 53 -8.29 -4.13 -12.06
C MET A 53 -7.71 -2.93 -12.80
N ILE A 54 -6.68 -3.16 -13.61
CA ILE A 54 -6.08 -2.12 -14.47
C ILE A 54 -6.52 -2.39 -15.91
N ASP A 55 -7.12 -1.39 -16.57
CA ASP A 55 -7.51 -1.51 -17.98
C ASP A 55 -6.37 -1.20 -18.96
N ASP A 56 -6.66 -1.30 -20.26
CA ASP A 56 -5.72 -1.04 -21.36
C ASP A 56 -5.26 0.43 -21.45
N THR A 57 -5.93 1.33 -20.73
CA THR A 57 -5.57 2.75 -20.61
C THR A 57 -4.85 3.09 -19.30
N LEU A 58 -4.42 2.08 -18.53
CA LEU A 58 -3.84 2.22 -17.19
C LEU A 58 -4.77 2.94 -16.20
N LYS A 59 -6.08 2.77 -16.35
CA LYS A 59 -7.03 3.25 -15.36
C LYS A 59 -7.32 2.12 -14.34
N PRO A 60 -7.14 2.41 -13.03
CA PRO A 60 -7.49 1.46 -11.98
C PRO A 60 -9.00 1.49 -11.69
N TRP A 61 -9.59 0.32 -11.53
CA TRP A 61 -10.99 0.09 -11.20
C TRP A 61 -11.08 -0.76 -9.94
N LEU A 62 -11.81 -0.27 -8.94
CA LEU A 62 -12.07 -1.00 -7.70
C LEU A 62 -13.09 -2.09 -7.99
N ILE A 63 -12.74 -3.34 -7.68
CA ILE A 63 -13.63 -4.49 -7.81
C ILE A 63 -14.32 -4.77 -6.48
N GLU A 64 -13.53 -4.98 -5.43
CA GLU A 64 -14.04 -5.21 -4.07
C GLU A 64 -13.04 -4.76 -2.99
N VAL A 65 -13.57 -4.57 -1.79
CA VAL A 65 -12.81 -4.30 -0.57
C VAL A 65 -13.17 -5.37 0.45
N ASN A 66 -12.16 -6.09 0.92
CA ASN A 66 -12.30 -7.17 1.88
C ASN A 66 -11.76 -6.76 3.25
N ALA A 67 -12.63 -6.76 4.26
CA ALA A 67 -12.27 -6.54 5.67
C ALA A 67 -11.53 -7.73 6.32
N SER A 68 -11.38 -8.84 5.60
CA SER A 68 -10.67 -10.03 6.07
C SER A 68 -9.98 -10.70 4.88
N PRO A 69 -8.89 -10.12 4.36
CA PRO A 69 -8.15 -10.73 3.26
C PRO A 69 -7.64 -12.12 3.66
N SER A 70 -7.61 -13.05 2.70
CA SER A 70 -7.19 -14.42 2.98
C SER A 70 -5.70 -14.48 3.34
N LEU A 71 -5.41 -14.92 4.57
CA LEU A 71 -4.05 -15.21 5.04
C LEU A 71 -3.63 -16.67 4.82
N SER A 72 -4.46 -17.49 4.16
CA SER A 72 -4.10 -18.88 3.82
C SER A 72 -3.00 -18.90 2.76
N ALA A 73 -1.87 -19.55 3.06
CA ALA A 73 -0.77 -19.68 2.12
C ALA A 73 -0.88 -21.02 1.35
N ASN A 74 -1.00 -20.93 0.03
CA ASN A 74 -1.16 -22.11 -0.84
C ASN A 74 0.15 -22.47 -1.57
N THR A 75 1.11 -21.55 -1.59
CA THR A 75 2.46 -21.73 -2.13
C THR A 75 3.49 -21.21 -1.12
N LYS A 76 4.77 -21.58 -1.30
CA LYS A 76 5.84 -21.08 -0.43
C LYS A 76 6.02 -19.56 -0.62
N GLU A 77 5.91 -19.09 -1.85
CA GLU A 77 6.01 -17.69 -2.19
C GLU A 77 4.86 -16.88 -1.56
N ASP A 78 3.64 -17.40 -1.54
CA ASP A 78 2.51 -16.77 -0.85
C ASP A 78 2.73 -16.73 0.66
N TYR A 79 3.33 -17.79 1.23
CA TYR A 79 3.63 -17.85 2.66
C TYR A 79 4.64 -16.78 3.04
N ASP A 80 5.75 -16.70 2.32
CA ASP A 80 6.82 -15.75 2.58
C ASP A 80 6.27 -14.31 2.43
N LEU A 81 5.57 -14.01 1.34
CA LEU A 81 4.96 -12.69 1.11
C LEU A 81 3.98 -12.27 2.23
N LYS A 82 3.09 -13.18 2.64
CA LYS A 82 2.09 -12.88 3.67
C LYS A 82 2.71 -12.75 5.04
N THR A 83 3.71 -13.56 5.35
CA THR A 83 4.40 -13.50 6.65
C THR A 83 5.19 -12.20 6.76
N ASP A 84 5.92 -11.81 5.72
CA ASP A 84 6.67 -10.56 5.67
C ASP A 84 5.73 -9.35 5.83
N MET A 85 4.61 -9.33 5.10
CA MET A 85 3.61 -8.27 5.21
C MET A 85 2.97 -8.19 6.61
N LEU A 86 2.75 -9.32 7.28
CA LEU A 86 2.24 -9.32 8.66
C LEU A 86 3.29 -8.83 9.67
N ASN A 87 4.57 -9.13 9.46
CA ASN A 87 5.65 -8.59 10.29
C ASN A 87 5.72 -7.07 10.13
N ASP A 88 5.74 -6.57 8.89
CA ASP A 88 5.75 -5.13 8.61
C ASP A 88 4.51 -4.43 9.20
N LEU A 89 3.35 -5.09 9.19
CA LEU A 89 2.13 -4.56 9.82
C LEU A 89 2.28 -4.43 11.34
N LEU A 90 2.92 -5.38 12.00
CA LEU A 90 3.19 -5.31 13.44
C LEU A 90 4.21 -4.23 13.77
N ASP A 91 5.18 -3.99 12.89
CA ASP A 91 6.14 -2.89 13.00
C ASP A 91 5.43 -1.53 12.89
N VAL A 92 4.45 -1.38 11.98
CA VAL A 92 3.61 -0.16 11.88
C VAL A 92 2.82 0.12 13.15
N ILE A 93 2.30 -0.93 13.82
CA ILE A 93 1.55 -0.78 15.08
C ILE A 93 2.47 -0.31 16.22
N ASP A 94 3.76 -0.58 16.11
CA ASP A 94 4.81 -0.14 17.02
C ASP A 94 4.53 -0.48 18.49
N LEU A 95 4.25 -1.74 18.77
CA LEU A 95 3.98 -2.22 20.14
C LEU A 95 5.18 -2.03 21.08
N GLU A 96 6.38 -1.91 20.53
CA GLU A 96 7.63 -1.75 21.29
C GLU A 96 8.04 -0.28 21.48
N GLY A 97 7.40 0.67 20.79
CA GLY A 97 7.71 2.10 20.90
C GLY A 97 9.05 2.48 20.23
N ASN A 98 9.39 1.80 19.14
CA ASN A 98 10.62 1.99 18.37
C ASN A 98 10.49 3.14 17.35
N LEU A 99 9.28 3.53 16.95
CA LEU A 99 9.04 4.60 15.97
C LEU A 99 9.04 5.98 16.63
N LYS A 100 9.39 7.01 15.85
CA LYS A 100 9.42 8.42 16.26
C LYS A 100 8.09 9.13 16.03
N GLY A 101 7.24 8.58 15.15
CA GLY A 101 5.94 9.13 14.77
C GLY A 101 6.00 10.09 13.58
N ASP A 102 7.14 10.19 12.89
CA ASP A 102 7.34 10.97 11.66
C ASP A 102 7.71 10.10 10.46
N GLU A 103 7.62 8.77 10.61
CA GLU A 103 7.90 7.81 9.56
C GLU A 103 6.81 7.81 8.47
N GLU A 104 7.20 8.16 7.24
CA GLU A 104 6.34 8.00 6.06
C GLU A 104 6.40 6.58 5.48
N HIS A 105 7.40 5.79 5.89
CA HIS A 105 7.63 4.41 5.43
C HIS A 105 8.03 3.50 6.58
N VAL A 106 7.31 2.39 6.72
CA VAL A 106 7.60 1.34 7.72
C VAL A 106 7.46 -0.03 7.04
N GLY A 107 8.57 -0.75 6.91
CA GLY A 107 8.62 -2.01 6.17
C GLY A 107 8.08 -1.85 4.74
N GLY A 108 7.11 -2.70 4.38
CA GLY A 108 6.33 -2.69 3.15
C GLY A 108 5.29 -1.57 2.99
N PHE A 109 5.02 -0.76 4.02
CA PHE A 109 3.90 0.17 4.06
C PHE A 109 4.33 1.63 3.79
N ASP A 110 3.53 2.32 2.97
CA ASP A 110 3.62 3.76 2.71
C ASP A 110 2.49 4.49 3.46
N LEU A 111 2.83 5.55 4.21
CA LEU A 111 1.85 6.49 4.74
C LEU A 111 1.34 7.39 3.62
N ILE A 112 0.05 7.28 3.29
CA ILE A 112 -0.57 8.04 2.18
C ILE A 112 -1.55 9.13 2.65
N TYR A 113 -1.93 9.11 3.93
CA TYR A 113 -2.85 10.09 4.50
C TYR A 113 -2.68 10.22 6.01
N ASP A 114 -2.39 11.44 6.48
CA ASP A 114 -2.48 11.84 7.88
C ASP A 114 -2.97 13.30 7.95
N ASN A 115 -4.25 13.49 8.30
CA ASN A 115 -4.90 14.80 8.36
C ASN A 115 -4.72 15.69 7.10
N GLY A 116 -4.41 15.04 5.97
CA GLY A 116 -3.96 15.64 4.72
C GLY A 116 -3.33 14.56 3.84
N TYR A 117 -3.28 14.81 2.53
CA TYR A 117 -2.53 13.93 1.63
C TYR A 117 -1.05 14.07 1.94
N VAL A 118 -0.37 12.93 2.09
CA VAL A 118 1.10 12.92 2.19
C VAL A 118 1.63 12.97 0.77
N ASP A 119 2.21 14.11 0.39
CA ASP A 119 2.92 14.27 -0.87
C ASP A 119 4.23 13.51 -0.74
N MET A 120 4.35 12.37 -1.43
CA MET A 120 5.60 11.63 -1.43
C MET A 120 6.66 12.43 -2.20
N ASN A 121 7.61 13.00 -1.46
CA ASN A 121 8.74 13.71 -2.04
C ASN A 121 9.53 12.76 -2.95
N GLN A 122 9.78 13.18 -4.20
CA GLN A 122 10.41 12.35 -5.24
C GLN A 122 11.91 12.04 -4.97
N ASP A 123 12.47 12.45 -3.84
CA ASP A 123 13.90 12.66 -3.71
C ASP A 123 14.70 11.46 -3.17
N ASP A 124 14.10 10.50 -2.46
CA ASP A 124 14.90 9.45 -1.77
C ASP A 124 15.06 8.11 -2.54
N ALA A 125 14.17 7.77 -3.47
CA ALA A 125 14.33 6.59 -4.34
C ALA A 125 13.84 6.79 -5.79
N GLY A 126 13.38 8.00 -6.12
CA GLY A 126 12.79 8.35 -7.40
C GLY A 126 11.41 7.75 -7.67
N TRP A 127 10.82 6.95 -6.78
CA TRP A 127 9.43 6.52 -6.95
C TRP A 127 8.51 7.45 -6.17
N SER A 128 7.37 7.80 -6.75
CA SER A 128 6.30 8.53 -6.02
C SER A 128 5.51 7.63 -5.05
N SER A 129 5.81 6.33 -5.04
CA SER A 129 5.27 5.34 -4.09
C SER A 129 6.08 4.06 -4.18
N TYR A 130 6.28 3.37 -3.06
CA TYR A 130 6.87 2.04 -3.03
C TYR A 130 5.83 0.93 -3.23
N LEU A 131 4.54 1.27 -3.31
CA LEU A 131 3.48 0.35 -3.71
C LEU A 131 3.85 -0.31 -5.04
N GLY A 132 3.87 -1.64 -5.03
CA GLY A 132 4.23 -2.46 -6.20
C GLY A 132 5.71 -2.43 -6.59
N ALA A 133 6.55 -1.67 -5.86
CA ALA A 133 8.00 -1.77 -5.90
C ALA A 133 8.43 -2.92 -4.98
N ALA A 134 9.31 -3.80 -5.44
CA ALA A 134 10.01 -4.70 -4.53
C ALA A 134 10.92 -3.84 -3.64
N ILE A 135 10.48 -3.57 -2.41
CA ILE A 135 11.34 -3.06 -1.37
C ILE A 135 12.40 -4.14 -1.16
N ASN A 136 13.66 -3.77 -1.32
CA ASN A 136 14.74 -4.62 -0.89
C ASN A 136 14.86 -4.39 0.62
N PRO A 137 14.57 -5.38 1.49
CA PRO A 137 14.68 -5.23 2.94
C PRO A 137 16.13 -5.03 3.43
N ASN A 138 17.11 -4.89 2.52
CA ASN A 138 18.53 -4.68 2.81
C ASN A 138 19.13 -3.44 2.12
N LYS A 139 18.43 -2.31 2.14
CA LYS A 139 19.09 -1.01 1.97
C LYS A 139 18.78 -0.10 3.14
#